data_AF-A0A962FH07-F1
#
_entry.id   AF-A0A962FH07-F1
#
_cell.length_a   1.000
_cell.length_b   1.000
_cell.length_c   1.000
_cell.angle_alpha   90.00
_cell.angle_beta   90.00
_cell.angle_gamma   90.00
#
_symmetry.space_group_name_H-M   'P 1'
#
loop_
_entity.id
_entity.type
_entity.pdbx_description
1 polymer ?
#
loop_
_entity_poly.entity_id
_entity_poly.type
_entity_poly.pdbx_seq_one_letter_code
_entity_poly.pdbx_strand_id
1 'polypeptide(L)' 'VDGVVCGHIHHAAIRRIASIDYMNSGDFVESCTAIAERADGTFEILRWQAILAQAPEIAPAPEPAAA' A
#
# COMPACT_ATOMS: atom_id res chain seq x y z
N VAL A 1 -12.28 20.63 3.91
CA VAL A 1 -11.56 19.33 3.98
C VAL A 1 -12.27 18.43 2.99
N ASP A 2 -11.56 17.98 1.97
CA ASP A 2 -12.14 17.28 0.82
C ASP A 2 -11.98 15.75 0.91
N GLY A 3 -11.12 15.29 1.83
CA GLY A 3 -10.94 13.87 2.13
C GLY A 3 -10.20 13.63 3.44
N VAL A 4 -10.17 12.37 3.86
CA VAL A 4 -9.51 11.89 5.08
C VAL A 4 -8.77 10.59 4.77
N VAL A 5 -7.48 10.54 5.15
CA VAL A 5 -6.68 9.31 5.19
C VAL A 5 -6.50 8.90 6.65
N CYS A 6 -6.83 7.65 6.99
CA CYS A 6 -6.83 7.16 8.36
C CYS A 6 -6.51 5.65 8.46
N GLY A 7 -6.57 5.11 9.68
CA GLY A 7 -6.33 3.69 9.99
C GLY A 7 -7.28 3.17 11.08
N HIS A 8 -6.73 2.52 12.11
CA HIS A 8 -7.39 2.05 13.35
C HIS A 8 -8.30 0.81 13.23
N ILE A 9 -9.13 0.70 12.20
CA ILE A 9 -10.13 -0.39 12.10
C ILE A 9 -9.65 -1.62 11.30
N HIS A 10 -8.38 -1.62 10.88
CA HIS A 10 -7.70 -2.72 10.15
C HIS A 10 -8.38 -3.16 8.85
N HIS A 11 -9.19 -2.29 8.25
CA HIS A 11 -9.90 -2.58 7.00
C HIS A 11 -9.54 -1.56 5.94
N ALA A 12 -8.76 -1.99 4.94
CA ALA A 12 -8.37 -1.12 3.84
C ALA A 12 -9.57 -0.72 2.97
N ALA A 13 -9.72 0.57 2.69
CA ALA A 13 -10.84 1.08 1.91
C ALA A 13 -10.49 2.39 1.21
N ILE A 14 -10.98 2.58 -0.01
CA ILE A 14 -11.11 3.87 -0.68
C ILE A 14 -12.58 3.98 -1.06
N ARG A 15 -13.29 4.94 -0.47
CA ARG A 15 -14.74 5.09 -0.65
C ARG A 15 -15.12 6.56 -0.61
N ARG A 16 -16.15 6.93 -1.38
CA ARG A 16 -16.83 8.21 -1.21
C ARG A 16 -17.86 8.07 -0.08
N ILE A 17 -17.74 8.89 0.96
CA ILE A 17 -18.74 8.98 2.03
C ILE A 17 -19.30 10.39 2.03
N ALA A 18 -20.58 10.53 1.68
CA ALA A 18 -21.20 11.82 1.39
C ALA A 18 -20.35 12.62 0.36
N SER A 19 -19.81 13.76 0.76
CA SER A 19 -18.99 14.63 -0.09
C SER A 19 -17.48 14.50 0.15
N ILE A 20 -17.02 13.56 0.99
CA ILE A 20 -15.60 13.40 1.32
C ILE A 20 -15.02 12.08 0.80
N ASP A 21 -13.78 12.14 0.32
CA ASP A 21 -13.02 10.93 0.01
C ASP A 21 -12.46 10.31 1.29
N TYR A 22 -12.95 9.12 1.62
CA TYR A 22 -12.52 8.36 2.79
C TYR A 22 -11.54 7.27 2.38
N MET A 23 -10.37 7.28 3.00
CA MET A 23 -9.29 6.34 2.74
C MET A 23 -8.82 5.73 4.05
N ASN A 24 -8.83 4.40 4.14
CA ASN A 24 -8.28 3.66 5.24
C ASN A 24 -7.13 2.77 4.75
N SER A 25 -5.97 2.86 5.39
CA SER A 25 -4.78 2.10 5.02
C SER A 25 -4.88 0.60 5.30
N GLY A 26 -5.84 0.17 6.13
CA GLY A 26 -5.84 -1.16 6.70
C GLY A 26 -4.71 -1.29 7.71
N ASP A 27 -3.98 -2.39 7.63
CA ASP A 27 -2.93 -2.76 8.58
C ASP A 27 -1.80 -3.54 7.90
N PHE A 28 -0.70 -3.76 8.63
CA PHE A 28 0.48 -4.45 8.09
C PHE A 28 0.57 -5.93 8.43
N VAL A 29 -0.31 -6.43 9.28
CA VAL A 29 -0.26 -7.78 9.84
C VAL A 29 -1.21 -8.72 9.08
N GLU A 30 -2.48 -8.35 8.98
CA GLU A 30 -3.55 -9.11 8.35
C GLU A 30 -3.66 -8.77 6.86
N SER A 31 -3.82 -7.49 6.53
CA SER A 31 -4.06 -7.06 5.16
C SER A 31 -2.79 -6.73 4.36
N CYS A 32 -1.73 -6.30 5.06
CA CYS A 32 -0.47 -5.83 4.50
C CYS A 32 -0.67 -4.84 3.34
N THR A 33 -1.44 -3.79 3.62
CA THR A 33 -1.85 -2.78 2.64
C THR A 33 -1.33 -1.39 2.95
N ALA A 34 -1.26 -0.54 1.92
CA ALA A 34 -0.95 0.88 2.04
C ALA A 34 -1.81 1.69 1.06
N ILE A 35 -2.07 2.96 1.37
CA ILE A 35 -2.64 3.92 0.42
C ILE A 35 -1.49 4.59 -0.33
N ALA A 36 -1.55 4.58 -1.66
CA ALA A 36 -0.61 5.31 -2.50
C ALA A 36 -1.35 6.32 -3.37
N GLU A 37 -0.76 7.51 -3.48
CA GLU A 37 -1.14 8.52 -4.46
C GLU A 37 -0.24 8.39 -5.68
N ARG A 38 -0.85 8.35 -6.87
CA ARG A 38 -0.14 8.35 -8.15
C ARG A 38 0.16 9.79 -8.57
N ALA A 39 1.13 9.96 -9.47
CA ALA A 39 1.51 11.30 -9.96
C ALA A 39 0.38 12.06 -10.69
N ASP A 40 -0.67 11.36 -11.14
CA ASP A 40 -1.88 11.94 -11.73
C ASP A 40 -2.95 12.33 -10.68
N GLY A 41 -2.66 12.16 -9.38
CA GLY A 41 -3.54 12.46 -8.27
C GLY A 41 -4.57 11.37 -7.94
N THR A 42 -4.52 10.22 -8.62
CA THR A 42 -5.39 9.09 -8.28
C THR A 42 -4.85 8.29 -7.10
N PHE A 43 -5.75 7.75 -6.28
CA PHE A 43 -5.40 6.96 -5.11
C PHE A 43 -5.68 5.48 -5.34
N GLU A 44 -4.82 4.62 -4.79
CA GLU A 44 -4.99 3.17 -4.81
C GLU A 44 -4.59 2.51 -3.49
N ILE A 45 -5.10 1.29 -3.28
CA ILE A 45 -4.66 0.42 -2.20
C ILE A 45 -3.59 -0.51 -2.77
N LEU A 46 -2.37 -0.34 -2.31
CA LEU A 46 -1.30 -1.30 -2.52
C LEU A 46 -1.48 -2.50 -1.59
N ARG A 47 -1.25 -3.71 -2.11
CA ARG A 47 -1.21 -4.94 -1.32
C ARG A 47 0.14 -5.60 -1.49
N TRP A 48 0.90 -5.71 -0.42
CA TRP A 48 2.30 -6.13 -0.47
C TRP A 48 2.50 -7.51 -1.11
N GLN A 49 1.63 -8.48 -0.79
CA GLN A 49 1.69 -9.82 -1.37
C GLN A 49 1.53 -9.81 -2.90
N ALA A 50 0.65 -8.95 -3.43
CA ALA A 50 0.45 -8.82 -4.87
C ALA A 50 1.65 -8.15 -5.55
N ILE A 51 2.33 -7.23 -4.85
CA ILE A 51 3.54 -6.58 -5.34
C ILE A 51 4.69 -7.59 -5.41
N LEU A 52 4.90 -8.38 -4.35
CA LEU A 52 5.94 -9.42 -4.33
C LEU A 52 5.74 -10.46 -5.44
N ALA A 53 4.50 -10.88 -5.70
CA ALA A 53 4.20 -11.83 -6.77
C ALA A 53 4.52 -11.30 -8.18
N GLN A 54 4.59 -9.97 -8.33
CA GLN A 54 4.90 -9.29 -9.59
C GLN A 54 6.34 -8.76 -9.63
N ALA A 55 7.06 -8.83 -8.51
CA ALA A 55 8.43 -8.33 -8.43
C ALA A 55 9.33 -9.25 -9.28
N PRO A 56 10.25 -8.66 -10.07
CA PRO A 56 11.28 -9.46 -10.72
C PRO A 56 12.08 -10.19 -9.65
N GLU A 57 12.48 -11.42 -9.95
CA GLU A 57 13.33 -12.21 -9.06
C GLU A 57 14.64 -11.44 -8.85
N ILE A 58 14.84 -10.94 -7.63
CA ILE A 58 16.06 -10.22 -7.29
C ILE A 58 17.14 -11.28 -7.15
N ALA A 59 18.08 -11.30 -8.09
CA ALA A 59 19.26 -12.15 -7.99
C ALA A 59 19.94 -11.89 -6.65
N PRO A 60 20.33 -12.95 -5.90
CA PRO A 60 21.01 -12.77 -4.63
C PRO A 60 22.24 -11.90 -4.83
N ALA A 61 22.49 -11.00 -3.87
CA ALA A 61 23.70 -10.20 -3.88
C ALA A 61 24.93 -11.13 -3.93
N PRO A 62 25.98 -10.79 -4.69
CA PRO A 62 27.18 -11.60 -4.72
C PRO A 62 27.73 -11.74 -3.29
N GLU A 63 28.09 -12.98 -2.91
CA GLU A 63 28.73 -13.22 -1.62
C GLU A 63 30.00 -12.36 -1.51
N PRO A 64 30.25 -11.74 -0.34
CA PRO A 64 31.48 -10.98 -0.15
C PRO A 64 32.67 -11.92 -0.37
N ALA A 65 33.58 -11.51 -1.26
CA ALA A 65 34.80 -12.26 -1.52
C ALA A 65 35.54 -12.47 -0.19
N ALA A 66 35.76 -13.74 0.17
CA ALA A 66 36.52 -14.11 1.37
C ALA A 66 37.89 -13.40 1.32
N ALA A 67 38.18 -12.65 2.39
CA ALA A 67 39.44 -11.94 2.59
C ALA A 67 40.61 -12.90 2.81
#